data_AF-A0AAN0XXK0-F1
#
_entry.id   AF-A0AAN0XXK0-F1
#
_cell.length_a   1.000
_cell.length_b   1.000
_cell.length_c   1.000
_cell.angle_alpha   90.00
_cell.angle_beta   90.00
_cell.angle_gamma   90.00
#
_symmetry.space_group_name_H-M   'P 1'
#
loop_
_entity.id
_entity.type
_entity.pdbx_description
1 polymer ?
#
loop_
_entity_poly.entity_id
_entity_poly.type
_entity_poly.pdbx_seq_one_letter_code
_entity_poly.pdbx_strand_id
1 'polypeptide(L)'
;MDYEHLQALFEKEFEEIAERFKCFNLSIEQARASNEECIWHPGVYIWVHKKDGVLRVGRSLSNSRKRALEHINADTGGQMRAYGKDETTSLYLFNVRDRDQYHWVAALEIYFENMLRPKIKAGRLG
;
A
#
# COMPACT_ATOMS: atom_id res chain seq x y z
N MET A 1 6.38 0.91 -13.13
CA MET A 1 5.87 -0.23 -12.34
C MET A 1 4.38 -0.02 -12.21
N ASP A 2 3.61 -1.03 -12.57
CA ASP A 2 2.15 -1.01 -12.61
C ASP A 2 1.58 -2.04 -11.62
N TYR A 3 0.26 -2.13 -11.58
CA TYR A 3 -0.47 -3.02 -10.69
C TYR A 3 -0.15 -4.48 -10.91
N GLU A 4 -0.15 -4.91 -12.18
CA GLU A 4 0.04 -6.29 -12.59
C GLU A 4 1.40 -6.80 -12.13
N HIS A 5 2.44 -5.97 -12.23
CA HIS A 5 3.75 -6.31 -11.70
C HIS A 5 3.76 -6.49 -10.17
N LEU A 6 3.11 -5.61 -9.41
CA LEU A 6 3.03 -5.73 -7.95
C LEU A 6 2.23 -6.95 -7.52
N GLN A 7 1.13 -7.23 -8.20
CA GLN A 7 0.30 -8.39 -7.95
C GLN A 7 1.08 -9.69 -8.25
N ALA A 8 1.83 -9.75 -9.35
CA ALA A 8 2.67 -10.91 -9.67
C ALA A 8 3.78 -11.13 -8.63
N LEU A 9 4.42 -10.06 -8.13
CA LEU A 9 5.42 -10.17 -7.06
C LEU A 9 4.82 -10.69 -5.75
N PHE A 10 3.59 -10.28 -5.44
CA PHE A 10 2.84 -10.76 -4.28
C PHE A 10 2.49 -12.23 -4.42
N GLU A 11 1.83 -12.61 -5.51
CA GLU A 11 1.36 -13.98 -5.74
C GLU A 11 2.53 -14.97 -5.80
N LYS A 12 3.66 -14.57 -6.39
CA LYS A 12 4.86 -15.42 -6.45
C LYS A 12 5.46 -15.74 -5.07
N GLU A 13 5.51 -14.75 -4.18
CA GLU A 13 6.14 -14.92 -2.86
C GLU A 13 5.17 -15.49 -1.82
N PHE A 14 3.89 -15.13 -1.93
CA PHE A 14 2.87 -15.37 -0.92
C PHE A 14 1.70 -16.21 -1.45
N GLU A 15 1.94 -17.09 -2.44
CA GLU A 15 0.93 -17.91 -3.12
C GLU A 15 -0.07 -18.55 -2.15
N GLU A 16 0.42 -19.23 -1.11
CA GLU A 16 -0.39 -19.95 -0.11
C GLU A 16 -1.32 -19.05 0.72
N ILE A 17 -1.00 -17.75 0.82
CA ILE A 17 -1.79 -16.79 1.57
C ILE A 17 -2.45 -15.73 0.68
N ALA A 18 -2.25 -15.77 -0.64
CA ALA A 18 -2.73 -14.76 -1.57
C ALA A 18 -4.26 -14.61 -1.49
N GLU A 19 -4.99 -15.72 -1.36
CA GLU A 19 -6.44 -15.74 -1.20
C GLU A 19 -6.94 -15.03 0.06
N ARG A 20 -6.09 -14.92 1.10
CA ARG A 20 -6.40 -14.23 2.36
C ARG A 20 -6.42 -12.71 2.19
N PHE A 21 -5.93 -12.21 1.06
CA PHE A 21 -5.89 -10.79 0.76
C PHE A 21 -6.95 -10.40 -0.27
N LYS A 22 -7.38 -9.15 -0.16
CA LYS A 22 -8.10 -8.42 -1.20
C LYS A 22 -7.23 -7.23 -1.60
N CYS A 23 -6.91 -7.19 -2.89
CA CYS A 23 -6.01 -6.21 -3.46
C CYS A 23 -6.81 -5.10 -4.16
N PHE A 24 -6.32 -3.87 -4.06
CA PHE A 24 -6.93 -2.70 -4.68
C PHE A 24 -5.88 -1.89 -5.41
N ASN A 25 -6.26 -1.30 -6.53
CA ASN A 25 -5.51 -0.27 -7.26
C ASN A 25 -6.41 0.94 -7.44
N LEU A 26 -6.09 2.03 -6.74
CA LEU A 26 -6.99 3.17 -6.60
C LEU A 26 -6.26 4.48 -6.92
N SER A 27 -6.97 5.41 -7.55
CA SER A 27 -6.62 6.83 -7.46
C SER A 27 -6.84 7.34 -6.03
N ILE A 28 -6.29 8.52 -5.71
CA ILE A 28 -6.51 9.16 -4.40
C ILE A 28 -8.00 9.46 -4.16
N GLU A 29 -8.73 9.86 -5.20
CA GLU A 29 -10.17 10.14 -5.11
C GLU A 29 -10.96 8.85 -4.84
N GLN A 30 -10.66 7.77 -5.57
CA GLN A 30 -11.27 6.47 -5.34
C GLN A 30 -10.97 5.96 -3.93
N ALA A 31 -9.73 6.12 -3.44
CA ALA A 31 -9.38 5.73 -2.07
C ALA A 31 -10.16 6.50 -0.99
N ARG A 32 -10.55 7.75 -1.24
CA ARG A 32 -11.35 8.54 -0.31
C ARG A 32 -12.83 8.15 -0.32
N ALA A 33 -13.36 7.84 -1.50
CA ALA A 33 -14.79 7.62 -1.70
C ALA A 33 -15.21 6.13 -1.63
N SER A 34 -14.29 5.21 -1.86
CA SER A 34 -14.63 3.80 -2.01
C SER A 34 -15.21 3.23 -0.73
N ASN A 35 -16.27 2.44 -0.92
CA ASN A 35 -16.94 1.68 0.13
C ASN A 35 -16.85 0.17 -0.05
N GLU A 36 -15.87 -0.28 -0.83
CA GLU A 36 -15.70 -1.70 -1.10
C GLU A 36 -15.36 -2.50 0.16
N GLU A 37 -15.91 -3.72 0.23
CA GLU A 37 -15.60 -4.66 1.30
C GLU A 37 -14.08 -4.85 1.45
N CYS A 38 -13.59 -4.89 2.71
CA CYS A 38 -12.19 -4.99 3.11
C CYS A 38 -11.30 -3.76 2.84
N ILE A 39 -11.78 -2.67 2.23
CA ILE A 39 -10.91 -1.52 1.93
C ILE A 39 -10.40 -0.81 3.22
N TRP A 40 -11.11 -0.96 4.33
CA TRP A 40 -10.77 -0.43 5.67
C TRP A 40 -10.07 -1.44 6.58
N HIS A 41 -9.75 -2.62 6.08
CA HIS A 41 -9.08 -3.66 6.88
C HIS A 41 -7.59 -3.37 7.10
N PRO A 42 -6.95 -4.12 8.01
CA PRO A 42 -5.49 -4.15 8.12
C PRO A 42 -4.86 -4.53 6.77
N GLY A 43 -3.69 -3.99 6.50
CA GLY A 43 -3.04 -4.23 5.22
C GLY A 43 -1.79 -3.41 4.98
N VAL A 44 -1.15 -3.72 3.85
CA VAL A 44 -0.03 -2.96 3.29
C VAL A 44 -0.57 -1.96 2.29
N TYR A 45 0.00 -0.76 2.28
CA TYR A 45 -0.23 0.24 1.25
C TYR A 45 1.07 0.55 0.51
N ILE A 46 0.96 0.75 -0.80
CA ILE A 46 2.09 1.10 -1.66
C ILE A 46 1.67 2.30 -2.52
N TRP A 47 2.41 3.40 -2.37
CA TRP A 47 2.28 4.56 -3.23
C TRP A 47 3.22 4.43 -4.43
N VAL A 48 2.69 4.59 -5.63
CA VAL A 48 3.47 4.53 -6.87
C VAL A 48 3.11 5.72 -7.74
N HIS A 49 4.14 6.39 -8.25
CA HIS A 49 3.98 7.46 -9.23
C HIS A 49 4.52 6.99 -10.57
N LYS A 50 3.82 7.34 -11.67
CA LYS A 50 4.17 6.87 -13.02
C LYS A 50 5.63 7.13 -13.41
N LYS A 51 6.19 8.29 -13.03
CA LYS A 51 7.56 8.67 -13.37
C LYS A 51 8.58 8.27 -12.30
N ASP A 52 8.24 8.42 -11.02
CA ASP A 52 9.19 8.26 -9.91
C ASP A 52 9.20 6.84 -9.32
N GLY A 53 8.33 5.95 -9.80
CA GLY A 53 8.24 4.58 -9.34
C GLY A 53 7.63 4.50 -7.93
N VAL A 54 8.14 3.56 -7.12
CA VAL A 54 7.59 3.30 -5.79
C VAL A 54 8.01 4.40 -4.82
N LEU A 55 7.04 5.17 -4.36
CA LEU A 55 7.26 6.29 -3.47
C LEU A 55 7.39 5.82 -2.02
N ARG A 56 6.49 4.94 -1.58
CA ARG A 56 6.41 4.51 -0.19
C ARG A 56 5.72 3.17 -0.08
N VAL A 57 6.28 2.29 0.74
CA VAL A 57 5.59 1.11 1.26
C VAL A 57 5.32 1.37 2.74
N GLY A 58 4.22 0.84 3.26
CA GLY A 58 3.94 0.87 4.68
C GLY A 58 2.74 0.02 5.02
N ARG A 59 2.48 -0.14 6.31
CA ARG A 59 1.34 -0.94 6.80
C ARG A 59 0.53 -0.26 7.87
N SER A 60 -0.68 -0.78 8.02
CA SER A 60 -1.55 -0.51 9.17
C SER A 60 -2.13 -1.82 9.67
N LEU A 61 -2.10 -2.01 10.99
CA LEU A 61 -2.72 -3.16 11.66
C LEU A 61 -4.21 -2.94 11.93
N SER A 62 -4.77 -1.80 11.51
CA SER A 62 -6.18 -1.47 11.71
C SER A 62 -6.87 -1.10 10.39
N ASN A 63 -6.36 -0.08 9.71
CA ASN A 63 -6.92 0.43 8.46
C ASN A 63 -5.79 0.99 7.58
N SER A 64 -5.41 0.24 6.55
CA SER A 64 -4.30 0.59 5.63
C SER A 64 -4.62 1.85 4.82
N ARG A 65 -5.84 1.94 4.28
CA ARG A 65 -6.33 3.07 3.49
C ARG A 65 -6.25 4.39 4.25
N LYS A 66 -6.79 4.42 5.47
CA LYS A 66 -6.75 5.61 6.34
C LYS A 66 -5.30 6.04 6.56
N ARG A 67 -4.43 5.09 6.92
CA ARG A 67 -3.02 5.37 7.19
C ARG A 67 -2.28 5.87 5.94
N ALA A 68 -2.57 5.31 4.77
CA ALA A 68 -2.02 5.76 3.50
C ALA A 68 -2.39 7.23 3.23
N LEU A 69 -3.65 7.61 3.44
CA LEU A 69 -4.14 8.98 3.24
C LEU A 69 -3.60 9.97 4.27
N GLU A 70 -3.35 9.54 5.52
CA GLU A 70 -2.71 10.38 6.54
C GLU A 70 -1.33 10.89 6.11
N HIS A 71 -0.58 10.10 5.31
CA HIS A 71 0.73 10.53 4.81
C HIS A 71 0.67 11.73 3.86
N ILE A 72 -0.43 11.90 3.11
CA ILE A 72 -0.66 13.08 2.26
C ILE A 72 -0.85 14.32 3.15
N ASN A 73 -1.69 14.21 4.19
CA ASN A 73 -1.99 15.31 5.09
C ASN A 73 -0.75 15.75 5.88
N ALA A 74 -0.02 14.77 6.41
CA ALA A 74 1.21 14.97 7.16
C ALA A 74 2.41 15.36 6.28
N ASP A 75 2.25 15.39 4.96
CA ASP A 75 3.32 15.64 3.98
C ASP A 75 4.59 14.82 4.29
N THR A 76 4.42 13.52 4.49
CA THR A 76 5.52 12.64 4.88
C THR A 76 6.65 12.69 3.84
N GLY A 77 7.89 12.86 4.30
CA GLY A 77 9.04 13.04 3.42
C GLY A 77 9.07 14.38 2.66
N GLY A 78 8.17 15.32 2.99
CA GLY A 78 8.08 16.65 2.35
C GLY A 78 7.61 16.63 0.90
N GLN A 79 7.05 15.51 0.45
CA GLN A 79 6.64 15.31 -0.96
C GLN A 79 5.28 14.64 -1.12
N MET A 80 4.80 13.89 -0.12
CA MET A 80 3.55 13.13 -0.23
C MET A 80 2.33 14.00 -0.47
N ARG A 81 2.32 15.26 -0.02
CA ARG A 81 1.23 16.18 -0.32
C ARG A 81 1.16 16.54 -1.80
N ALA A 82 2.32 16.70 -2.45
CA ALA A 82 2.39 16.98 -3.89
C ALA A 82 1.95 15.76 -4.70
N TYR A 83 2.48 14.58 -4.38
CA TYR A 83 2.07 13.32 -5.02
C TYR A 83 0.58 13.03 -4.82
N GLY A 84 0.01 13.35 -3.65
CA GLY A 84 -1.42 13.17 -3.39
C GLY A 84 -2.35 14.09 -4.19
N LYS A 85 -1.81 15.05 -4.95
CA LYS A 85 -2.55 15.89 -5.91
C LYS A 85 -2.29 15.49 -7.37
N ASP A 86 -1.36 14.59 -7.61
CA ASP A 86 -0.98 14.14 -8.95
C ASP A 86 -1.83 12.95 -9.36
N GLU A 87 -2.56 13.08 -10.48
CA GLU A 87 -3.48 12.05 -10.99
C GLU A 87 -2.76 10.78 -11.46
N THR A 88 -1.45 10.85 -11.69
CA THR A 88 -0.62 9.70 -12.09
C THR A 88 -0.01 8.97 -10.89
N THR A 89 -0.38 9.38 -9.67
CA THR A 89 -0.06 8.69 -8.43
C THR A 89 -1.18 7.73 -8.06
N SER A 90 -0.85 6.44 -7.97
CA SER A 90 -1.75 5.37 -7.56
C SER A 90 -1.44 4.89 -6.15
N LEU A 91 -2.50 4.43 -5.48
CA LEU A 91 -2.45 3.75 -4.20
C LEU A 91 -2.83 2.28 -4.41
N TYR A 92 -1.91 1.40 -4.08
CA TYR A 92 -2.16 -0.03 -3.99
C TYR A 92 -2.38 -0.44 -2.55
N LEU A 93 -3.40 -1.25 -2.32
CA LEU A 93 -3.70 -1.81 -1.00
C LEU A 93 -3.72 -3.32 -1.09
N PHE A 94 -3.04 -3.98 -0.16
CA PHE A 94 -3.08 -5.43 0.05
C PHE A 94 -3.67 -5.66 1.43
N ASN A 95 -5.00 -5.80 1.50
CA ASN A 95 -5.73 -5.86 2.76
C ASN A 95 -6.15 -7.29 3.08
N VAL A 96 -6.01 -7.70 4.32
CA VAL A 96 -6.51 -9.00 4.75
C VAL A 96 -8.04 -9.03 4.69
N ARG A 97 -8.60 -10.13 4.20
CA ARG A 97 -10.05 -10.38 4.21
C ARG A 97 -10.55 -10.53 5.63
N ASP A 98 -9.81 -11.27 6.45
CA ASP A 98 -10.07 -11.46 7.87
C ASP A 98 -9.16 -10.54 8.70
N ARG A 99 -9.77 -9.67 9.51
CA ARG A 99 -9.07 -8.65 10.30
C ARG A 99 -8.17 -9.25 11.39
N ASP A 100 -8.45 -10.47 11.85
CA ASP A 100 -7.65 -11.16 12.87
C ASP A 100 -6.36 -11.74 12.29
N GLN A 101 -6.25 -11.78 10.96
CA GLN A 101 -5.07 -12.27 10.24
C GLN A 101 -4.04 -11.15 9.96
N TYR A 102 -4.07 -10.07 10.74
CA TYR A 102 -3.18 -8.92 10.58
C TYR A 102 -1.69 -9.25 10.71
N HIS A 103 -1.32 -10.41 11.25
CA HIS A 103 0.07 -10.85 11.37
C HIS A 103 0.76 -11.00 10.00
N TRP A 104 0.04 -11.44 8.96
CA TRP A 104 0.58 -11.54 7.60
C TRP A 104 0.99 -10.19 7.01
N VAL A 105 0.35 -9.11 7.45
CA VAL A 105 0.63 -7.74 6.97
C VAL A 105 2.07 -7.31 7.29
N ALA A 106 2.64 -7.77 8.40
CA ALA A 106 4.02 -7.43 8.76
C ALA A 106 5.04 -8.09 7.82
N ALA A 107 4.86 -9.37 7.52
CA ALA A 107 5.73 -10.08 6.57
C ALA A 107 5.68 -9.44 5.18
N LEU A 108 4.47 -9.10 4.72
CA LEU A 108 4.26 -8.49 3.42
C LEU A 108 4.90 -7.09 3.30
N GLU A 109 4.81 -6.25 4.35
CA GLU A 109 5.48 -4.94 4.37
C GLU A 109 7.00 -5.10 4.20
N ILE A 110 7.62 -5.97 4.98
CA ILE A 110 9.07 -6.16 4.98
C ILE A 110 9.54 -6.64 3.61
N TYR A 111 8.85 -7.63 3.04
CA TYR A 111 9.14 -8.11 1.69
C TYR A 111 9.07 -6.99 0.66
N PHE A 112 7.97 -6.24 0.62
CA PHE A 112 7.81 -5.16 -0.35
C PHE A 112 8.79 -4.01 -0.15
N GLU A 113 9.10 -3.59 1.08
CA GLU A 113 10.10 -2.54 1.26
C GLU A 113 11.48 -2.97 0.72
N ASN A 114 11.89 -4.21 0.99
CA ASN A 114 13.17 -4.74 0.54
C ASN A 114 13.24 -4.91 -0.99
N MET A 115 12.17 -5.45 -1.58
CA MET A 115 12.11 -5.72 -3.02
C MET A 115 11.93 -4.43 -3.83
N LEU A 116 11.06 -3.52 -3.39
CA LEU A 116 10.66 -2.35 -4.16
C LEU A 116 11.54 -1.12 -3.91
N ARG A 117 12.28 -1.09 -2.79
CA ARG A 117 13.22 0.00 -2.42
C ARG A 117 12.58 1.38 -2.56
N PRO A 118 11.50 1.68 -1.80
CA PRO A 118 10.76 2.92 -1.95
C PRO A 118 11.62 4.15 -1.74
N LYS A 119 11.29 5.22 -2.47
CA LYS A 119 11.97 6.53 -2.37
C LYS A 119 11.89 7.12 -0.96
N ILE A 120 10.75 6.99 -0.30
CA ILE A 120 10.46 7.48 1.05
C ILE A 120 10.36 6.27 1.99
N LYS A 121 11.48 5.92 2.62
CA LYS A 121 11.58 4.76 3.51
C LYS A 121 10.62 4.83 4.70
N ALA A 122 10.17 3.66 5.16
CA ALA A 122 9.51 3.52 6.44
C ALA A 122 10.56 3.57 7.57
N GLY A 123 10.37 4.43 8.57
CA GLY A 123 11.30 4.55 9.71
C GLY A 123 11.29 3.37 10.70
N ARG A 124 10.80 2.19 10.29
CA ARG A 124 10.66 0.99 11.11
C ARG A 124 11.67 -0.10 10.76
N LEU A 125 12.29 0.01 9.59
CA LEU A 125 13.41 -0.81 9.19
C LEU A 125 14.65 0.00 9.58
N GLY A 126 15.32 -0.45 10.65
CA GLY A 126 16.37 0.28 11.37
C GLY A 126 17.44 0.90 10.49
#